data_AF-A0A7D7FYM1-F1
#
_entry.id   AF-A0A7D7FYM1-F1
#
_cell.length_a   1.000
_cell.length_b   1.000
_cell.length_c   1.000
_cell.angle_alpha   90.00
_cell.angle_beta   90.00
_cell.angle_gamma   90.00
#
_symmetry.space_group_name_H-M   'P 1'
#
loop_
_entity.id
_entity.type
_entity.pdbx_description
1 polymer ?
#
loop_
_entity_poly.entity_id
_entity_poly.type
_entity_poly.pdbx_seq_one_letter_code
_entity_poly.pdbx_strand_id
1 'polypeptide(L)'
;MSEINYNTKKQYTQLSLVEHTKIETLLNEKKSIRYIAERLGRNVSTIYREIKRGSVNQMVHRNGIQRDELKYYAETSHHIYKAKQQNKYHHDLTEKFSQQFFKDLQQAVTETYRIHSIDTFVHWYRLNHPNEKVPCTKTVYTFVH
;
A
#
# COMPACT_ATOMS: atom_id res chain seq x y z
N MET A 1 -13.88 -1.65 -36.13
CA MET A 1 -12.85 -2.04 -35.15
C MET A 1 -12.26 -0.76 -34.59
N SER A 2 -12.52 -0.42 -33.33
CA SER A 2 -12.06 0.82 -32.71
C SER A 2 -10.60 0.67 -32.26
N GLU A 3 -9.70 1.40 -32.90
CA GLU A 3 -8.29 1.48 -32.47
C GLU A 3 -8.20 2.23 -31.15
N ILE A 4 -7.70 1.54 -30.13
CA ILE A 4 -7.53 2.14 -28.80
C ILE A 4 -6.18 2.86 -28.75
N ASN A 5 -6.20 4.17 -28.97
CA ASN A 5 -5.01 5.02 -28.95
C ASN A 5 -4.62 5.40 -27.50
N TYR A 6 -3.77 4.61 -26.85
CA TYR A 6 -3.16 4.98 -25.57
C TYR A 6 -1.81 5.68 -25.80
N ASN A 7 -1.63 6.92 -25.30
CA ASN A 7 -0.37 7.66 -25.42
C ASN A 7 0.69 7.28 -24.35
N THR A 8 0.29 6.55 -23.31
CA THR A 8 1.12 6.16 -22.17
C THR A 8 1.87 4.85 -22.46
N LYS A 9 3.04 4.96 -23.09
CA LYS A 9 3.86 3.81 -23.53
C LYS A 9 4.47 2.95 -22.40
N LYS A 10 4.38 3.36 -21.12
CA LYS A 10 4.90 2.57 -19.98
C LYS A 10 3.94 2.62 -18.80
N GLN A 11 3.40 1.45 -18.45
CA GLN A 11 2.70 1.24 -17.19
C GLN A 11 3.68 1.37 -16.03
N TYR A 12 3.26 2.01 -14.94
CA TYR A 12 4.08 2.14 -13.75
C TYR A 12 4.30 0.76 -13.11
N THR A 13 5.57 0.38 -12.98
CA THR A 13 5.96 -0.86 -12.29
C THR A 13 6.91 -0.53 -11.16
N GLN A 14 6.69 -1.17 -10.02
CA GLN A 14 7.57 -1.04 -8.86
C GLN A 14 8.94 -1.64 -9.16
N LEU A 15 9.95 -1.21 -8.39
CA LEU A 15 11.24 -1.89 -8.38
C LEU A 15 11.09 -3.20 -7.61
N SER A 16 11.57 -4.28 -8.22
CA SER A 16 11.68 -5.59 -7.58
C SER A 16 12.85 -5.61 -6.59
N LEU A 17 12.83 -6.56 -5.65
CA LEU A 17 13.96 -6.76 -4.73
C LEU A 17 15.29 -6.95 -5.48
N VAL A 18 15.27 -7.68 -6.60
CA VAL A 18 16.44 -7.87 -7.46
C VAL A 18 16.97 -6.55 -8.03
N GLU A 19 16.07 -5.64 -8.43
CA GLU A 19 16.48 -4.31 -8.89
C GLU A 19 17.04 -3.47 -7.74
N HIS A 20 16.46 -3.53 -6.55
CA HIS A 20 17.02 -2.87 -5.36
C HIS A 20 18.43 -3.37 -5.04
N THR A 21 18.66 -4.68 -5.05
CA THR A 21 20.01 -5.26 -4.83
C THR A 21 21.00 -4.76 -5.89
N LYS A 22 20.59 -4.69 -7.16
CA LYS A 22 21.45 -4.14 -8.23
C LYS A 22 21.77 -2.67 -8.00
N ILE A 23 20.82 -1.86 -7.56
CA ILE A 23 21.06 -0.44 -7.22
C ILE A 23 22.11 -0.37 -6.10
N GLU A 24 21.96 -1.16 -5.04
CA GLU A 24 22.92 -1.19 -3.93
C GLU A 24 24.33 -1.60 -4.39
N THR A 25 24.46 -2.70 -5.14
CA THR A 25 25.76 -3.14 -5.68
C THR A 25 26.42 -2.06 -6.52
N LEU A 26 25.67 -1.43 -7.44
CA LEU A 26 26.21 -0.41 -8.34
C LEU A 26 26.57 0.89 -7.60
N LEU A 27 25.87 1.24 -6.52
CA LEU A 27 26.24 2.36 -5.66
C LEU A 27 27.50 2.08 -4.87
N ASN A 28 27.69 0.86 -4.37
CA ASN A 28 28.92 0.44 -3.70
C ASN A 28 30.12 0.48 -4.67
N GLU A 29 29.89 0.18 -5.95
CA GLU A 29 30.87 0.38 -7.04
C GLU A 29 31.04 1.85 -7.47
N LYS A 30 30.40 2.80 -6.79
CA LYS A 30 30.43 4.25 -7.07
C LYS A 30 29.95 4.62 -8.49
N LYS A 31 29.04 3.85 -9.07
CA LYS A 31 28.44 4.17 -10.38
C LYS A 31 27.46 5.34 -10.26
N SER A 32 27.32 6.11 -11.33
CA SER A 32 26.41 7.26 -11.36
C SER A 32 24.93 6.83 -11.44
N ILE A 33 24.02 7.68 -10.94
CA ILE A 33 22.58 7.43 -11.00
C ILE A 33 22.09 7.23 -12.44
N ARG A 34 22.65 8.00 -13.39
CA ARG A 34 22.32 7.87 -14.82
C ARG A 34 22.73 6.50 -15.36
N TYR A 35 23.94 6.03 -15.02
CA TYR A 35 24.41 4.70 -15.40
C TYR A 35 23.51 3.59 -14.83
N ILE A 36 23.13 3.69 -13.55
CA ILE A 36 22.23 2.72 -12.91
C ILE A 36 20.87 2.70 -13.61
N ALA A 37 20.32 3.86 -13.94
CA ALA A 37 19.05 4.00 -14.63
C ALA A 37 19.07 3.35 -16.03
N GLU A 38 20.12 3.62 -16.81
CA GLU A 38 20.34 3.00 -18.12
C GLU A 38 20.48 1.49 -18.00
N ARG A 39 21.28 1.01 -17.05
CA ARG A 39 21.52 -0.43 -16.83
C ARG A 39 20.26 -1.21 -16.46
N LEU A 40 19.34 -0.57 -15.72
CA LEU A 40 18.06 -1.15 -15.30
C LEU A 40 16.90 -0.85 -16.25
N GLY A 41 17.11 -0.03 -17.30
CA GLY A 41 16.03 0.41 -18.19
C GLY A 41 14.97 1.28 -17.49
N ARG A 42 15.33 1.94 -16.39
CA ARG A 42 14.46 2.77 -15.56
C ARG A 42 14.73 4.25 -15.81
N ASN A 43 13.77 5.10 -15.45
CA ASN A 43 13.96 6.54 -15.53
C ASN A 43 14.94 7.01 -14.43
N VAL A 44 15.82 7.97 -14.77
CA VAL A 44 16.81 8.55 -13.83
C VAL A 44 16.13 9.10 -12.57
N SER A 45 15.01 9.79 -12.71
CA SER A 45 14.24 10.33 -11.58
C SER A 45 13.64 9.23 -10.70
N THR A 46 13.37 8.03 -11.26
CA THR A 46 12.93 6.89 -10.46
C THR A 46 14.05 6.39 -9.57
N ILE A 47 15.26 6.19 -10.11
CA ILE A 47 16.42 5.76 -9.32
C ILE A 47 16.80 6.82 -8.29
N TYR A 48 16.80 8.10 -8.65
CA TYR A 48 17.08 9.18 -7.70
C TYR A 48 16.11 9.17 -6.50
N ARG A 49 14.80 9.08 -6.78
CA ARG A 49 13.77 9.05 -5.74
C ARG A 49 13.82 7.78 -4.91
N GLU A 50 14.23 6.68 -5.52
CA GLU A 50 14.43 5.41 -4.83
C GLU A 50 15.56 5.55 -3.80
N ILE A 51 16.75 5.98 -4.24
CA ILE A 51 17.91 6.17 -3.37
C ILE A 51 17.58 7.13 -2.23
N LYS A 52 16.94 8.26 -2.54
CA LYS A 52 16.54 9.23 -1.51
C LYS A 52 15.61 8.65 -0.43
N ARG A 53 14.74 7.69 -0.78
CA ARG A 53 13.80 7.07 0.16
C ARG A 53 14.42 5.88 0.90
N GLY A 54 15.29 5.14 0.24
CA GLY A 54 15.87 3.89 0.72
C GLY A 54 17.18 4.04 1.48
N SER A 55 17.78 5.24 1.46
CA SER A 55 19.00 5.50 2.22
C SER A 55 18.74 5.81 3.69
N VAL A 56 19.64 5.32 4.54
CA VAL A 56 19.60 5.46 6.00
C VAL A 56 20.91 6.08 6.48
N ASN A 57 20.83 6.93 7.51
CA ASN A 57 22.02 7.47 8.17
C ASN A 57 22.69 6.35 8.97
N GLN A 58 23.93 6.03 8.63
CA GLN A 58 24.75 5.07 9.34
C GLN A 58 25.92 5.78 9.99
N MET A 59 26.12 5.52 11.28
CA MET A 59 27.32 5.98 11.97
C MET A 59 28.51 5.11 11.53
N VAL A 60 29.49 5.74 10.89
CA VAL A 60 30.71 5.10 10.40
C VAL A 60 31.91 5.68 11.16
N HIS A 61 32.80 4.80 11.59
CA HIS A 61 34.08 5.17 12.16
C HIS A 61 35.14 5.15 11.06
N ARG A 62 35.69 6.31 10.69
CA ARG A 62 36.88 6.39 9.82
C ARG A 62 37.92 7.29 10.46
N ASN A 63 39.17 6.82 10.47
CA ASN A 63 40.32 7.55 10.99
C ASN A 63 40.11 8.05 12.44
N GLY A 64 39.46 7.24 13.28
CA GLY A 64 39.18 7.58 14.69
C GLY A 64 38.04 8.59 14.91
N ILE A 65 37.38 9.06 13.85
CA ILE A 65 36.27 10.02 13.93
C ILE A 65 34.96 9.31 13.58
N GLN A 66 33.94 9.51 14.41
CA GLN A 66 32.56 9.11 14.12
C GLN A 66 31.92 10.12 13.16
N ARG A 67 31.32 9.62 12.09
CA ARG A 67 30.58 10.43 11.12
C ARG A 67 29.32 9.71 10.67
N ASP A 68 28.27 10.47 10.43
CA ASP A 68 27.06 9.95 9.80
C ASP A 68 27.24 9.93 8.28
N GLU A 69 27.09 8.75 7.68
CA GLU A 69 27.14 8.55 6.24
C GLU A 69 25.78 8.01 5.77
N LEU A 70 25.19 8.67 4.78
CA LEU A 70 23.92 8.24 4.19
C LEU A 70 24.17 7.06 3.26
N LYS A 71 23.71 5.87 3.62
CA LYS A 71 23.93 4.64 2.83
C LYS A 71 22.63 4.01 2.38
N TYR A 72 22.59 3.60 1.11
CA TYR A 72 21.44 2.90 0.51
C TYR A 72 21.48 1.41 0.84
N TYR A 73 20.33 0.87 1.25
CA TYR A 73 20.15 -0.55 1.56
C TYR A 73 18.95 -1.11 0.79
N ALA A 74 19.16 -2.18 0.02
CA ALA A 74 18.09 -2.79 -0.77
C ALA A 74 16.97 -3.35 0.10
N GLU A 75 17.32 -4.00 1.21
CA GLU A 75 16.37 -4.60 2.14
C GLU A 75 15.45 -3.56 2.78
N THR A 76 16.03 -2.46 3.27
CA THR A 76 15.29 -1.35 3.87
C THR A 76 14.29 -0.77 2.87
N SER A 77 14.73 -0.54 1.64
CA SER A 77 13.90 0.00 0.57
C SER A 77 12.69 -0.89 0.26
N HIS A 78 12.95 -2.20 0.15
CA HIS A 78 11.91 -3.19 -0.09
C HIS A 78 10.95 -3.33 1.12
N HIS A 79 11.47 -3.25 2.34
CA HIS A 79 10.68 -3.28 3.56
C HIS A 79 9.76 -2.06 3.68
N ILE A 80 10.26 -0.84 3.42
CA ILE A 80 9.44 0.39 3.39
C ILE A 80 8.29 0.25 2.39
N TYR A 81 8.55 -0.34 1.23
CA TYR A 81 7.51 -0.60 0.24
C TYR A 81 6.47 -1.60 0.77
N LYS A 82 6.90 -2.74 1.30
CA LYS A 82 6.00 -3.75 1.88
C LYS A 82 5.14 -3.18 3.01
N ALA A 83 5.73 -2.42 3.93
CA ALA A 83 5.01 -1.76 5.01
C ALA A 83 3.96 -0.76 4.47
N LYS A 84 4.28 0.01 3.43
CA LYS A 84 3.30 0.87 2.76
C LYS A 84 2.17 0.10 2.10
N GLN A 85 2.46 -1.05 1.51
CA GLN A 85 1.43 -1.90 0.92
C GLN A 85 0.53 -2.49 2.02
N GLN A 86 1.08 -2.96 3.13
CA GLN A 86 0.31 -3.41 4.30
C GLN A 86 -0.59 -2.29 4.83
N ASN A 87 -0.06 -1.07 4.97
CA ASN A 87 -0.85 0.08 5.42
C ASN A 87 -1.93 0.55 4.43
N LYS A 88 -1.90 0.10 3.17
CA LYS A 88 -3.02 0.33 2.23
C LYS A 88 -4.17 -0.64 2.47
N TYR A 89 -3.88 -1.83 2.97
CA TYR A 89 -4.90 -2.80 3.31
C TYR A 89 -5.50 -2.41 4.66
N HIS A 90 -6.69 -1.84 4.57
CA HIS A 90 -7.76 -1.87 5.56
C HIS A 90 -7.31 -1.76 7.03
N HIS A 91 -7.50 -0.59 7.64
CA HIS A 91 -7.97 -0.61 9.03
C HIS A 91 -9.11 -1.63 9.08
N ASP A 92 -9.05 -2.57 10.02
CA ASP A 92 -10.09 -3.57 10.14
C ASP A 92 -11.42 -2.80 10.19
N LEU A 93 -12.26 -2.94 9.15
CA LEU A 93 -13.43 -2.08 9.03
C LEU A 93 -14.42 -2.36 10.17
N THR A 94 -14.23 -3.49 10.87
CA THR A 94 -14.87 -3.80 12.16
C THR A 94 -14.45 -2.87 13.30
N GLU A 95 -13.25 -2.27 13.26
CA GLU A 95 -12.84 -1.17 14.15
C GLU A 95 -13.51 0.16 13.75
N LYS A 96 -13.87 0.32 12.46
CA LYS A 96 -14.44 1.56 11.92
C LYS A 96 -15.95 1.67 12.12
N PHE A 97 -16.65 0.54 12.14
CA PHE A 97 -18.11 0.46 12.18
C PHE A 97 -18.60 -0.26 13.44
N SER A 98 -19.86 -0.05 13.79
CA SER A 98 -20.46 -0.67 14.99
C SER A 98 -20.37 -2.20 14.93
N GLN A 99 -19.80 -2.80 15.98
CA GLN A 99 -19.81 -4.26 16.14
C GLN A 99 -21.23 -4.79 16.36
N GLN A 100 -22.09 -3.98 16.99
CA GLN A 100 -23.49 -4.33 17.22
C GLN A 100 -24.24 -4.45 15.88
N PHE A 101 -23.99 -3.52 14.95
CA PHE A 101 -24.53 -3.60 13.60
C PHE A 101 -24.22 -4.95 12.91
N PHE A 102 -22.99 -5.44 13.00
CA PHE A 102 -22.63 -6.71 12.36
C PHE A 102 -23.27 -7.92 13.02
N LYS A 103 -23.42 -7.92 14.36
CA LYS A 103 -24.14 -8.97 15.08
C LYS A 103 -25.61 -9.02 14.66
N ASP A 104 -26.26 -7.86 14.63
CA ASP A 104 -27.67 -7.73 14.27
C ASP A 104 -27.91 -8.05 12.79
N LEU A 105 -26.99 -7.65 11.91
CA LEU A 105 -27.01 -8.02 10.49
C LEU A 105 -26.88 -9.53 10.30
N GLN A 106 -25.93 -10.17 11.00
CA GLN A 106 -25.72 -11.62 10.92
C GLN A 106 -26.98 -12.36 11.39
N GLN A 107 -27.59 -11.91 12.48
CA GLN A 107 -28.85 -12.47 12.96
C GLN A 107 -29.96 -12.31 11.91
N ALA A 108 -30.20 -11.10 11.40
CA ALA A 108 -31.24 -10.82 10.41
C ALA A 108 -31.05 -11.60 9.09
N VAL A 109 -29.81 -11.88 8.70
CA VAL A 109 -29.49 -12.69 7.51
C VAL A 109 -29.60 -14.19 7.81
N THR A 110 -29.39 -14.65 9.05
CA THR A 110 -29.44 -16.09 9.39
C THR A 110 -30.86 -16.57 9.71
N GLU A 111 -31.77 -15.66 10.04
CA GLU A 111 -33.18 -15.96 10.31
C GLU A 111 -33.86 -16.70 9.13
N THR A 112 -34.68 -17.70 9.46
CA THR A 112 -35.41 -18.54 8.50
C THR A 112 -36.39 -17.74 7.65
N TYR A 113 -36.96 -16.69 8.23
CA TYR A 113 -37.82 -15.73 7.53
C TYR A 113 -37.17 -14.34 7.55
N ARG A 114 -36.58 -13.95 6.42
CA ARG A 114 -35.93 -12.65 6.28
C ARG A 114 -36.95 -11.54 6.04
N ILE A 115 -37.06 -10.62 6.98
CA ILE A 115 -37.95 -9.45 6.89
C ILE A 115 -37.34 -8.35 6.00
N HIS A 116 -36.01 -8.20 6.04
CA HIS A 116 -35.28 -7.15 5.33
C HIS A 116 -34.28 -7.73 4.34
N SER A 117 -34.16 -7.10 3.17
CA SER A 117 -32.95 -7.21 2.34
C SER A 117 -31.78 -6.53 3.04
N ILE A 118 -30.53 -6.78 2.62
CA ILE A 118 -29.36 -6.11 3.20
C ILE A 118 -29.48 -4.57 3.05
N ASP A 119 -29.94 -4.08 1.90
CA ASP A 119 -30.21 -2.65 1.67
C ASP A 119 -31.25 -2.07 2.61
N THR A 120 -32.38 -2.76 2.75
CA THR A 120 -33.46 -2.33 3.63
C THR A 120 -33.02 -2.37 5.10
N PHE A 121 -32.25 -3.39 5.49
CA PHE A 121 -31.71 -3.54 6.84
C PHE A 121 -30.74 -2.41 7.19
N VAL A 122 -29.79 -2.09 6.30
CA VAL A 122 -28.83 -0.98 6.52
C VAL A 122 -29.56 0.35 6.70
N HIS A 123 -30.58 0.60 5.89
CA HIS A 123 -31.37 1.82 6.00
C HIS A 123 -32.16 1.86 7.31
N TRP A 124 -32.89 0.79 7.63
CA TRP A 124 -33.66 0.65 8.87
C TRP A 124 -32.77 0.79 10.11
N TYR A 125 -31.60 0.13 10.13
CA TYR A 125 -30.66 0.19 11.24
C TYR A 125 -30.15 1.61 11.49
N ARG A 126 -29.79 2.32 10.42
CA ARG A 126 -29.31 3.71 10.54
C ARG A 126 -30.37 4.66 11.10
N LEU A 127 -31.65 4.42 10.80
CA LEU A 127 -32.75 5.21 11.37
C LEU A 127 -32.94 4.97 12.86
N ASN A 128 -32.81 3.72 13.31
CA ASN A 128 -33.00 3.34 14.72
C ASN A 128 -31.74 3.59 15.58
N HIS A 129 -30.56 3.67 14.95
CA HIS A 129 -29.27 3.84 15.62
C HIS A 129 -28.50 5.07 15.06
N PRO A 130 -29.02 6.30 15.22
CA PRO A 130 -28.47 7.49 14.55
C PRO A 130 -27.05 7.87 15.04
N ASN A 131 -26.67 7.45 16.25
CA ASN A 131 -25.37 7.74 16.85
C ASN A 131 -24.30 6.70 16.52
N GLU A 132 -24.67 5.59 15.86
CA GLU A 132 -23.75 4.52 15.52
C GLU A 132 -23.11 4.71 14.14
N LYS A 133 -21.85 4.30 14.02
CA LYS A 133 -21.16 4.29 12.73
C LYS A 133 -21.58 3.05 11.94
N VAL A 134 -22.56 3.23 11.06
CA VAL A 134 -23.12 2.17 10.21
C VAL A 134 -22.56 2.26 8.78
N PRO A 135 -22.05 1.15 8.20
CA PRO A 135 -21.53 1.14 6.83
C PRO A 135 -22.61 1.46 5.79
N CYS A 136 -22.23 1.93 4.60
CA CYS A 136 -23.17 2.01 3.47
C CYS A 136 -23.39 0.61 2.88
N THR A 137 -24.51 0.38 2.19
CA THR A 137 -24.83 -0.98 1.73
C THR A 137 -23.77 -1.56 0.80
N LYS A 138 -23.18 -0.74 -0.08
CA LYS A 138 -22.08 -1.18 -0.94
C LYS A 138 -20.92 -1.76 -0.12
N THR A 139 -20.58 -1.13 1.00
CA THR A 139 -19.55 -1.63 1.92
C THR A 139 -19.99 -2.93 2.59
N VAL A 140 -21.27 -3.08 2.91
CA VAL A 140 -21.82 -4.32 3.49
C VAL A 140 -21.70 -5.49 2.52
N TYR A 141 -22.05 -5.30 1.25
CA TYR A 141 -21.91 -6.36 0.24
C TYR A 141 -20.45 -6.79 0.04
N THR A 142 -19.47 -5.90 0.24
CA THR A 142 -18.05 -6.26 0.24
C THR A 142 -17.67 -7.23 1.38
N PHE A 143 -18.44 -7.31 2.47
CA PHE A 143 -18.19 -8.22 3.60
C PHE A 143 -18.88 -9.58 3.49
N VAL A 144 -19.95 -9.67 2.70
CA VAL A 144 -20.80 -10.87 2.61
C VAL A 144 -20.31 -11.84 1.52
N HIS A 145 -19.29 -11.46 0.74
CA HIS A 145 -18.68 -12.26 -0.32
C HIS A 145 -17.32 -12.80 0.10
#